data_AF-A0A851Y6X4-F1
#
_entry.id   AF-A0A851Y6X4-F1
#
_cell.length_a   1.000
_cell.length_b   1.000
_cell.length_c   1.000
_cell.angle_alpha   90.00
_cell.angle_beta   90.00
_cell.angle_gamma   90.00
#
_symmetry.space_group_name_H-M   'P 1'
#
loop_
_entity.id
_entity.type
_entity.pdbx_description
1 polymer ?
#
loop_
_entity_poly.entity_id
_entity_poly.type
_entity_poly.pdbx_seq_one_letter_code
_entity_poly.pdbx_strand_id
1 'polypeptide(L)'
;AVYGARKMEDYGRFLVLLASALLVGFVTVIFSLVWVFHYREGLSWDGSAREFNWHPVLIITGFVFIQGIAIIVYRLPWTWKCSKLLMKFIHAGLNTIAMILAIVSMVAVFEYHNVSSIPNMYSLHSWIGLTAVIFYSLQLFLGFAVFLLPFAPVPVRAALMPIHVYSGLTIFATVIATALMGITEKLIFSLKNPPYKASPPEATFVNCLGLLLVIFGALVLWMASRPHWKRPPEQNAKVLRPIGGPPGGTEAESTMTDGSSADKSELRINSEAARKQTLKLDEAGQRSTM
;
A
#
# COMPACT_ATOMS: atom_id res chain seq x y z
N ALA A 1 4.94 -14.16 -33.92
CA ALA A 1 6.33 -13.90 -33.52
C ALA A 1 6.35 -13.04 -32.26
N VAL A 2 6.95 -13.57 -31.19
CA VAL A 2 7.41 -12.95 -29.92
C VAL A 2 6.52 -11.85 -29.30
N TYR A 3 5.62 -12.26 -28.39
CA TYR A 3 5.10 -11.36 -27.37
C TYR A 3 6.25 -10.98 -26.42
N GLY A 4 6.83 -9.80 -26.65
CA GLY A 4 7.83 -9.22 -25.76
C GLY A 4 7.20 -8.96 -24.40
N ALA A 5 7.37 -9.88 -23.45
CA ALA A 5 7.14 -9.60 -22.04
C ALA A 5 8.01 -8.38 -21.70
N ARG A 6 7.41 -7.28 -21.23
CA ARG A 6 8.18 -6.12 -20.77
C ARG A 6 9.11 -6.60 -19.66
N LYS A 7 10.39 -6.78 -19.99
CA LYS A 7 11.42 -7.16 -19.03
C LYS A 7 11.49 -6.04 -18.01
N MET A 8 11.39 -6.36 -16.72
CA MET A 8 11.54 -5.36 -15.66
C MET A 8 12.90 -4.67 -15.84
N GLU A 9 12.89 -3.35 -15.99
CA GLU A 9 14.11 -2.55 -15.95
C GLU A 9 14.75 -2.70 -14.56
N ASP A 10 16.07 -2.88 -14.53
CA ASP A 10 16.84 -3.07 -13.30
C ASP A 10 16.41 -4.27 -12.44
N TYR A 11 15.98 -5.38 -13.06
CA TYR A 11 15.58 -6.61 -12.36
C TYR A 11 16.61 -7.11 -11.32
N GLY A 12 17.91 -7.07 -11.64
CA GLY A 12 18.96 -7.46 -10.69
C GLY A 12 19.00 -6.57 -9.44
N ARG A 13 18.86 -5.24 -9.60
CA ARG A 13 18.78 -4.31 -8.47
C ARG A 13 17.51 -4.53 -7.65
N PHE A 14 16.38 -4.80 -8.32
CA PHE A 14 15.13 -5.14 -7.63
C PHE A 14 15.30 -6.38 -6.74
N LEU A 15 15.92 -7.45 -7.26
CA LEU A 15 16.17 -8.67 -6.49
C LEU A 15 17.07 -8.41 -5.27
N VAL A 16 18.16 -7.66 -5.44
CA VAL A 16 19.06 -7.31 -4.32
C VAL A 16 18.31 -6.52 -3.24
N LEU A 17 17.49 -5.54 -3.64
CA LEU A 17 16.72 -4.73 -2.69
C LEU A 17 15.61 -5.54 -2.01
N LEU A 18 14.93 -6.43 -2.74
CA LEU A 18 13.93 -7.32 -2.16
C LEU A 18 14.58 -8.27 -1.15
N ALA A 19 15.69 -8.91 -1.51
CA ALA A 19 16.43 -9.80 -0.62
C ALA A 19 16.92 -9.05 0.63
N SER A 20 17.42 -7.83 0.46
CA SER A 20 17.85 -6.97 1.57
C SER A 20 16.67 -6.61 2.47
N ALA A 21 15.52 -6.21 1.91
CA ALA A 21 14.33 -5.88 2.69
C ALA A 21 13.79 -7.08 3.46
N LEU A 22 13.74 -8.26 2.83
CA LEU A 22 13.32 -9.50 3.49
C LEU A 22 14.28 -9.91 4.60
N LEU A 23 15.59 -9.84 4.36
CA LEU A 23 16.61 -10.15 5.36
C LEU A 23 16.52 -9.22 6.56
N VAL A 24 16.54 -7.90 6.32
CA VAL A 24 16.46 -6.90 7.40
C VAL A 24 15.14 -7.04 8.16
N GLY A 25 14.01 -7.18 7.45
CA GLY A 25 12.70 -7.38 8.06
C GLY A 25 12.64 -8.64 8.93
N PHE A 26 13.15 -9.77 8.44
CA PHE A 26 13.23 -11.00 9.23
C PHE A 26 14.11 -10.83 10.47
N VAL A 27 15.26 -10.18 10.34
CA VAL A 27 16.15 -9.88 11.46
C VAL A 27 15.47 -8.98 12.49
N THR A 28 14.65 -7.99 12.09
CA THR A 28 13.90 -7.16 13.06
C THR A 28 12.93 -7.98 13.91
N VAL A 29 12.26 -8.97 13.32
CA VAL A 29 11.37 -9.88 14.06
C VAL A 29 12.17 -10.73 15.04
N ILE A 30 13.29 -11.31 14.60
CA ILE A 30 14.19 -12.09 15.48
C ILE A 30 14.73 -11.21 16.61
N PHE A 31 15.16 -9.98 16.34
CA PHE A 31 15.62 -9.06 17.37
C PHE A 31 14.52 -8.72 18.37
N SER A 32 13.27 -8.55 17.92
CA SER A 32 12.15 -8.32 18.85
C SER A 32 11.91 -9.53 19.77
N LEU A 33 12.06 -10.76 19.25
CA LEU A 33 11.92 -11.99 20.05
C LEU A 33 13.09 -12.15 21.03
N VAL A 34 14.33 -11.96 20.57
CA VAL A 34 15.52 -12.00 21.43
C VAL A 34 15.42 -10.92 22.51
N TRP A 35 14.93 -9.73 22.17
CA TRP A 35 14.69 -8.67 23.15
C TRP A 35 13.78 -9.16 24.27
N VAL A 36 12.61 -9.72 23.93
CA VAL A 36 11.66 -10.12 24.96
C VAL A 36 12.06 -11.37 25.74
N PHE A 37 12.76 -12.32 25.12
CA PHE A 37 13.13 -13.59 25.77
C PHE A 37 14.47 -13.56 26.50
N HIS A 38 15.44 -12.78 26.02
CA HIS A 38 16.77 -12.72 26.62
C HIS A 38 16.91 -11.56 27.60
N TYR A 39 16.34 -10.40 27.28
CA TYR A 39 16.50 -9.19 28.09
C TYR A 39 15.26 -8.82 28.92
N ARG A 40 14.09 -9.33 28.54
CA ARG A 40 12.83 -9.15 29.29
C ARG A 40 12.32 -10.48 29.82
N GLU A 41 11.13 -10.44 30.41
CA GLU A 41 10.54 -11.52 31.20
C GLU A 41 9.93 -12.64 30.35
N GLY A 42 10.06 -12.59 29.02
CA GLY A 42 9.41 -13.50 28.09
C GLY A 42 7.97 -13.09 27.75
N LEU A 43 7.16 -14.08 27.36
CA LEU A 43 5.79 -13.91 26.88
C LEU A 43 4.80 -14.79 27.67
N SER A 44 3.66 -14.22 28.05
CA SER A 44 2.49 -14.91 28.60
C SER A 44 1.23 -14.09 28.33
N TRP A 45 0.05 -14.64 28.62
CA TRP A 45 -1.23 -13.91 28.56
C TRP A 45 -1.90 -14.00 29.94
N ASP A 46 -1.47 -13.12 30.84
CA ASP A 46 -1.78 -13.15 32.29
C ASP A 46 -1.87 -11.76 32.95
N GLY A 47 -1.97 -10.68 32.16
CA GLY A 47 -1.98 -9.29 32.61
C GLY A 47 -0.65 -8.77 33.15
N SER A 48 0.43 -9.56 33.09
CA SER A 48 1.75 -9.17 33.59
C SER A 48 2.60 -8.43 32.54
N ALA A 49 3.82 -8.02 32.92
CA ALA A 49 4.77 -7.42 31.96
C ALA A 49 5.10 -8.35 30.77
N ARG A 50 4.96 -9.67 30.95
CA ARG A 50 5.11 -10.66 29.87
C ARG A 50 3.98 -10.59 28.85
N GLU A 51 2.79 -10.17 29.26
CA GLU A 51 1.70 -9.87 28.33
C GLU A 51 1.99 -8.61 27.53
N PHE A 52 2.45 -7.54 28.20
CA PHE A 52 2.91 -6.33 27.51
C PHE A 52 3.97 -6.63 26.44
N ASN A 53 4.86 -7.59 26.68
CA ASN A 53 5.92 -7.95 25.74
C ASN A 53 5.39 -8.50 24.40
N TRP A 54 4.13 -8.95 24.31
CA TRP A 54 3.48 -9.23 23.03
C TRP A 54 3.35 -7.98 22.16
N HIS A 55 3.21 -6.81 22.78
CA HIS A 55 2.98 -5.56 22.06
C HIS A 55 4.07 -5.27 21.01
N PRO A 56 5.35 -5.07 21.39
CA PRO A 56 6.41 -4.79 20.42
C PRO A 56 6.61 -5.94 19.42
N VAL A 57 6.51 -7.21 19.85
CA VAL A 57 6.68 -8.37 18.96
C VAL A 57 5.64 -8.38 17.86
N LEU A 58 4.37 -8.18 18.22
CA LEU A 58 3.26 -8.22 17.28
C LEU A 58 3.20 -6.96 16.39
N ILE A 59 3.54 -5.77 16.90
CA ILE A 59 3.65 -4.57 16.05
C ILE A 59 4.78 -4.73 15.02
N ILE A 60 5.96 -5.18 15.43
CA ILE A 60 7.10 -5.36 14.51
C ILE A 60 6.79 -6.46 13.48
N THR A 61 6.18 -7.56 13.91
CA THR A 61 5.83 -8.66 13.00
C THR A 61 4.71 -8.27 12.03
N GLY A 62 3.60 -7.75 12.54
CA GLY A 62 2.41 -7.46 11.73
C GLY A 62 2.51 -6.13 10.99
N PHE A 63 2.56 -5.04 11.75
CA PHE A 63 2.45 -3.67 11.25
C PHE A 63 3.74 -3.14 10.63
N VAL A 64 4.91 -3.71 10.96
CA VAL A 64 6.14 -3.40 10.23
C VAL A 64 6.38 -4.42 9.13
N PHE A 65 6.72 -5.67 9.48
CA PHE A 65 7.22 -6.63 8.50
C PHE A 65 6.16 -7.10 7.50
N ILE A 66 5.03 -7.65 7.96
CA ILE A 66 3.98 -8.19 7.09
C ILE A 66 3.34 -7.07 6.26
N GLN A 67 3.00 -5.92 6.86
CA GLN A 67 2.50 -4.76 6.14
C GLN A 67 3.50 -4.28 5.07
N GLY A 68 4.80 -4.21 5.39
CA GLY A 68 5.84 -3.83 4.44
C GLY A 68 5.90 -4.74 3.22
N ILE A 69 5.77 -6.06 3.42
CA ILE A 69 5.65 -7.04 2.32
C ILE A 69 4.38 -6.80 1.51
N ALA A 70 3.24 -6.58 2.19
CA ALA A 70 1.96 -6.34 1.54
C ALA A 70 1.97 -5.11 0.62
N ILE A 71 2.70 -4.05 1.00
CA ILE A 71 2.87 -2.82 0.22
C ILE A 71 3.58 -3.09 -1.11
N ILE A 72 4.62 -3.93 -1.12
CA ILE A 72 5.42 -4.22 -2.31
C ILE A 72 4.96 -5.45 -3.10
N VAL A 73 3.93 -6.17 -2.64
CA VAL A 73 3.51 -7.45 -3.22
C VAL A 73 3.15 -7.37 -4.72
N TYR A 74 2.55 -6.26 -5.16
CA TYR A 74 2.24 -6.03 -6.57
C TYR A 74 3.47 -5.75 -7.44
N ARG A 75 4.60 -5.42 -6.83
CA ARG A 75 5.84 -5.05 -7.52
C ARG A 75 6.70 -6.26 -7.85
N LEU A 76 6.34 -7.43 -7.32
CA LEU A 76 7.03 -8.70 -7.59
C LEU A 76 6.90 -9.09 -9.08
N PRO A 77 7.97 -9.05 -9.88
CA PRO A 77 7.91 -9.25 -11.32
C PRO A 77 7.37 -10.62 -11.75
N TRP A 78 7.65 -11.68 -10.99
CA TRP A 78 7.10 -13.02 -11.25
C TRP A 78 5.57 -13.10 -11.08
N THR A 79 4.95 -12.12 -10.40
CA THR A 79 3.50 -12.07 -10.22
C THR A 79 2.78 -11.25 -11.29
N TRP A 80 3.50 -10.58 -12.19
CA TRP A 80 2.89 -9.70 -13.20
C TRP A 80 2.00 -10.44 -14.20
N LYS A 81 2.29 -11.74 -14.44
CA LYS A 81 1.47 -12.63 -15.26
C LYS A 81 0.37 -13.36 -14.46
N CYS A 82 0.40 -13.30 -13.14
CA CYS A 82 -0.63 -13.92 -12.31
C CYS A 82 -1.94 -13.12 -12.37
N SER A 83 -3.05 -13.78 -12.04
CA SER A 83 -4.36 -13.12 -11.95
C SER A 83 -4.30 -11.88 -11.05
N LYS A 84 -4.82 -10.75 -11.52
CA LYS A 84 -4.91 -9.53 -10.71
C LYS A 84 -5.83 -9.70 -9.52
N LEU A 85 -6.89 -10.49 -9.68
CA LEU A 85 -7.78 -10.84 -8.58
C LEU A 85 -7.03 -11.63 -7.50
N LEU A 86 -6.21 -12.62 -7.89
CA LEU A 86 -5.36 -13.35 -6.95
C LEU A 86 -4.43 -12.41 -6.18
N MET A 87 -3.76 -11.48 -6.87
CA MET A 87 -2.88 -10.53 -6.21
C MET A 87 -3.62 -9.56 -5.28
N LYS A 88 -4.89 -9.22 -5.58
CA LYS A 88 -5.76 -8.48 -4.65
C LYS A 88 -6.08 -9.29 -3.39
N PHE A 89 -6.36 -10.58 -3.53
CA PHE A 89 -6.54 -11.45 -2.36
C PHE A 89 -5.28 -11.57 -1.51
N ILE A 90 -4.10 -11.73 -2.14
CA ILE A 90 -2.83 -11.78 -1.40
C ILE A 90 -2.58 -10.45 -0.67
N HIS A 91 -2.73 -9.31 -1.35
CA HIS A 91 -2.57 -8.00 -0.73
C HIS A 91 -3.55 -7.78 0.42
N ALA A 92 -4.84 -8.04 0.21
CA ALA A 92 -5.85 -7.91 1.25
C ALA A 92 -5.58 -8.86 2.43
N GLY A 93 -5.27 -10.13 2.16
CA GLY A 93 -4.97 -11.13 3.18
C GLY A 93 -3.78 -10.77 4.06
N LEU A 94 -2.67 -10.34 3.45
CA LEU A 94 -1.49 -9.88 4.21
C LEU A 94 -1.81 -8.67 5.09
N ASN A 95 -2.55 -7.68 4.58
CA ASN A 95 -2.93 -6.52 5.38
C ASN A 95 -3.92 -6.89 6.50
N THR A 96 -4.82 -7.83 6.28
CA THR A 96 -5.74 -8.36 7.30
C THR A 96 -4.99 -9.10 8.40
N ILE A 97 -4.00 -9.94 8.06
CA ILE A 97 -3.15 -10.61 9.05
C ILE A 97 -2.42 -9.56 9.90
N ALA A 98 -1.82 -8.55 9.27
CA ALA A 98 -1.16 -7.46 9.98
C ALA A 98 -2.13 -6.71 10.92
N MET A 99 -3.38 -6.48 10.49
CA MET A 99 -4.42 -5.88 11.34
C MET A 99 -4.73 -6.73 12.57
N ILE A 100 -4.95 -8.03 12.39
CA ILE A 100 -5.28 -8.94 13.49
C ILE A 100 -4.17 -8.91 14.54
N LEU A 101 -2.91 -9.01 14.11
CA LEU A 101 -1.76 -8.96 15.02
C LEU A 101 -1.69 -7.61 15.76
N ALA A 102 -1.96 -6.49 15.09
CA ALA A 102 -1.99 -5.18 15.74
C ALA A 102 -3.14 -5.04 16.75
N ILE A 103 -4.33 -5.57 16.45
CA ILE A 103 -5.44 -5.57 17.41
C ILE A 103 -5.06 -6.37 18.66
N VAL A 104 -4.54 -7.59 18.49
CA VAL A 104 -4.07 -8.43 19.61
C VAL A 104 -2.98 -7.70 20.40
N SER A 105 -2.05 -7.04 19.70
CA SER A 105 -1.00 -6.22 20.30
C SER A 105 -1.54 -5.06 21.16
N MET A 106 -2.60 -4.39 20.70
CA MET A 106 -3.24 -3.32 21.47
C MET A 106 -3.96 -3.87 22.70
N VAL A 107 -4.71 -4.98 22.54
CA VAL A 107 -5.40 -5.64 23.65
C VAL A 107 -4.42 -5.99 24.77
N ALA A 108 -3.27 -6.57 24.43
CA ALA A 108 -2.22 -6.91 25.42
C ALA A 108 -1.73 -5.70 26.25
N VAL A 109 -1.61 -4.51 25.65
CA VAL A 109 -1.22 -3.30 26.39
C VAL A 109 -2.36 -2.79 27.26
N PHE A 110 -3.59 -2.75 26.73
CA PHE A 110 -4.75 -2.29 27.49
C PHE A 110 -5.03 -3.20 28.69
N GLU A 111 -4.96 -4.52 28.52
CA GLU A 111 -5.11 -5.50 29.61
C GLU A 111 -4.01 -5.32 30.66
N TYR A 112 -2.73 -5.32 30.25
CA TYR A 112 -1.60 -5.05 31.16
C TYR A 112 -1.75 -3.74 31.95
N HIS A 113 -2.10 -2.64 31.26
CA HIS A 113 -2.28 -1.34 31.91
C HIS A 113 -3.44 -1.35 32.90
N ASN A 114 -4.58 -1.95 32.54
CA ASN A 114 -5.75 -2.01 33.40
C ASN A 114 -5.48 -2.83 34.65
N VAL A 115 -4.83 -3.99 34.51
CA VAL A 115 -4.42 -4.84 35.64
C VAL A 115 -3.39 -4.11 36.54
N SER A 116 -2.44 -3.41 35.91
CA SER A 116 -1.38 -2.68 36.63
C SER A 116 -1.79 -1.29 37.11
N SER A 117 -3.06 -0.87 36.92
CA SER A 117 -3.55 0.48 37.23
C SER A 117 -2.72 1.61 36.61
N ILE A 118 -2.22 1.39 35.39
CA ILE A 118 -1.50 2.40 34.60
C ILE A 118 -2.52 3.15 33.73
N PRO A 119 -2.52 4.49 33.71
CA PRO A 119 -3.40 5.24 32.82
C PRO A 119 -3.18 4.89 31.35
N ASN A 120 -4.26 4.78 30.59
CA ASN A 120 -4.19 4.57 29.15
C ASN A 120 -4.14 5.89 28.38
N MET A 121 -3.63 5.85 27.15
CA MET A 121 -3.75 6.93 26.16
C MET A 121 -3.21 8.31 26.59
N TYR A 122 -2.14 8.36 27.39
CA TYR A 122 -1.53 9.63 27.82
C TYR A 122 -0.26 10.01 27.02
N SER A 123 0.40 9.05 26.36
CA SER A 123 1.66 9.30 25.65
C SER A 123 1.44 9.65 24.18
N LEU A 124 2.36 10.41 23.58
CA LEU A 124 2.30 10.69 22.14
C LEU A 124 2.41 9.41 21.31
N HIS A 125 3.19 8.42 21.77
CA HIS A 125 3.25 7.09 21.16
C HIS A 125 1.85 6.47 21.06
N SER A 126 1.08 6.51 22.16
CA SER A 126 -0.28 5.96 22.18
C SER A 126 -1.24 6.72 21.26
N TRP A 127 -1.17 8.06 21.20
CA TRP A 127 -2.05 8.87 20.33
C TRP A 127 -1.80 8.61 18.85
N ILE A 128 -0.53 8.65 18.43
CA ILE A 128 -0.16 8.39 17.04
C ILE A 128 -0.38 6.92 16.69
N GLY A 129 -0.11 6.00 17.62
CA GLY A 129 -0.34 4.56 17.44
C GLY A 129 -1.81 4.21 17.23
N LEU A 130 -2.71 4.69 18.09
CA LEU A 130 -4.15 4.45 17.91
C LEU A 130 -4.66 5.11 16.62
N THR A 131 -4.19 6.31 16.30
CA THR A 131 -4.51 7.00 15.04
C THR A 131 -4.08 6.14 13.83
N ALA A 132 -2.88 5.57 13.86
CA ALA A 132 -2.39 4.67 12.81
C ALA A 132 -3.26 3.41 12.67
N VAL A 133 -3.67 2.78 13.78
CA VAL A 133 -4.58 1.61 13.77
C VAL A 133 -5.94 1.96 13.18
N ILE A 134 -6.52 3.10 13.54
CA ILE A 134 -7.81 3.57 12.99
C ILE A 134 -7.69 3.82 11.49
N PHE A 135 -6.69 4.58 11.05
CA PHE A 135 -6.51 4.86 9.62
C PHE A 135 -6.18 3.59 8.82
N TYR A 136 -5.41 2.66 9.39
CA TYR A 136 -5.15 1.36 8.77
C TYR A 136 -6.44 0.53 8.64
N SER A 137 -7.35 0.62 9.61
CA SER A 137 -8.67 -0.04 9.57
C SER A 137 -9.55 0.53 8.46
N LEU A 138 -9.62 1.86 8.37
CA LEU A 138 -10.33 2.55 7.31
C LEU A 138 -9.73 2.22 5.94
N GLN A 139 -8.41 2.22 5.83
CA GLN A 139 -7.68 1.87 4.61
C GLN A 139 -7.99 0.45 4.14
N LEU A 140 -8.01 -0.53 5.07
CA LEU A 140 -8.32 -1.92 4.77
C LEU A 140 -9.78 -2.09 4.35
N PHE A 141 -10.72 -1.49 5.09
CA PHE A 141 -12.15 -1.54 4.79
C PHE A 141 -12.47 -0.91 3.42
N LEU A 142 -12.01 0.32 3.19
CA LEU A 142 -12.22 1.02 1.92
C LEU A 142 -11.51 0.29 0.77
N GLY A 143 -10.30 -0.22 1.00
CA GLY A 143 -9.56 -1.02 0.03
C GLY A 143 -10.32 -2.28 -0.39
N PHE A 144 -10.91 -2.99 0.57
CA PHE A 144 -11.75 -4.15 0.32
C PHE A 144 -13.01 -3.77 -0.48
N ALA A 145 -13.77 -2.79 0.00
CA ALA A 145 -15.04 -2.37 -0.59
C ALA A 145 -14.88 -1.82 -2.02
N VAL A 146 -13.83 -1.02 -2.26
CA VAL A 146 -13.63 -0.32 -3.54
C VAL A 146 -12.80 -1.14 -4.52
N PHE A 147 -11.75 -1.84 -4.08
CA PHE A 147 -10.81 -2.49 -5.01
C PHE A 147 -10.98 -4.00 -5.12
N LEU A 148 -11.48 -4.70 -4.10
CA LEU A 148 -11.68 -6.15 -4.16
C LEU A 148 -13.09 -6.53 -4.62
N LEU A 149 -14.13 -5.93 -4.04
CA LEU A 149 -15.51 -6.20 -4.45
C LEU A 149 -15.81 -5.66 -5.87
N PRO A 150 -16.76 -6.26 -6.62
CA PRO A 150 -17.06 -5.84 -7.99
C PRO A 150 -17.92 -4.57 -8.08
N PHE A 151 -18.52 -4.11 -6.99
CA PHE A 151 -19.60 -3.11 -7.00
C PHE A 151 -19.15 -1.67 -7.30
N ALA A 152 -17.90 -1.30 -7.01
CA ALA A 152 -17.45 0.08 -7.19
C ALA A 152 -17.28 0.46 -8.67
N PRO A 153 -17.86 1.60 -9.14
CA PRO A 153 -17.68 2.11 -10.50
C PRO A 153 -16.21 2.42 -10.84
N VAL A 154 -15.86 2.30 -12.13
CA VAL A 154 -14.49 2.59 -12.61
C VAL A 154 -14.01 4.01 -12.28
N PRO A 155 -14.83 5.09 -12.43
CA PRO A 155 -14.40 6.45 -12.07
C PRO A 155 -14.05 6.58 -10.59
N VAL A 156 -14.83 5.95 -9.70
CA VAL A 156 -14.57 5.95 -8.25
C VAL A 156 -13.26 5.25 -7.92
N ARG A 157 -13.00 4.09 -8.53
CA ARG A 157 -11.72 3.37 -8.37
C ARG A 157 -10.54 4.22 -8.85
N ALA A 158 -10.69 4.92 -9.97
CA ALA A 158 -9.65 5.79 -10.51
C ALA A 158 -9.36 6.98 -9.59
N ALA A 159 -10.40 7.63 -9.04
CA ALA A 159 -10.26 8.76 -8.13
C ALA A 159 -9.66 8.37 -6.75
N LEU A 160 -10.02 7.19 -6.21
CA LEU A 160 -9.54 6.75 -4.90
C LEU A 160 -8.17 6.07 -4.93
N MET A 161 -7.69 5.61 -6.10
CA MET A 161 -6.41 4.90 -6.20
C MET A 161 -5.21 5.74 -5.74
N PRO A 162 -5.04 7.02 -6.14
CA PRO A 162 -3.94 7.85 -5.65
C PRO A 162 -4.01 8.07 -4.13
N ILE A 163 -5.21 8.29 -3.60
CA ILE A 163 -5.45 8.46 -2.16
C ILE A 163 -5.04 7.20 -1.42
N HIS A 164 -5.51 6.02 -1.87
CA HIS A 164 -5.16 4.73 -1.28
C HIS A 164 -3.65 4.47 -1.29
N VAL A 165 -2.96 4.76 -2.40
CA VAL A 165 -1.50 4.59 -2.45
C VAL A 165 -0.80 5.54 -1.48
N TYR A 166 -1.16 6.83 -1.50
CA TYR A 166 -0.55 7.83 -0.61
C TYR A 166 -0.79 7.50 0.86
N SER A 167 -2.05 7.26 1.25
CA SER A 167 -2.41 6.95 2.63
C SER A 167 -1.72 5.67 3.13
N GLY A 168 -1.62 4.64 2.29
CA GLY A 168 -0.95 3.39 2.65
C GLY A 168 0.54 3.58 2.98
N LEU A 169 1.26 4.40 2.19
CA LEU A 169 2.66 4.71 2.46
C LEU A 169 2.84 5.62 3.68
N THR A 170 1.95 6.61 3.84
CA THR A 170 1.96 7.50 5.01
C THR A 170 1.68 6.75 6.30
N ILE A 171 0.68 5.87 6.32
CA ILE A 171 0.37 5.02 7.49
C ILE A 171 1.58 4.16 7.83
N PHE A 172 2.23 3.54 6.84
CA PHE A 172 3.42 2.72 7.07
C PHE A 172 4.58 3.53 7.68
N ALA A 173 4.86 4.73 7.16
CA ALA A 173 5.86 5.62 7.73
C ALA A 173 5.53 6.02 9.18
N THR A 174 4.25 6.34 9.44
CA THR A 174 3.75 6.63 10.79
C THR A 174 3.92 5.44 11.73
N VAL A 175 3.65 4.22 11.28
CA VAL A 175 3.85 2.99 12.08
C VAL A 175 5.33 2.82 12.46
N ILE A 176 6.27 3.06 11.54
CA ILE A 176 7.70 3.03 11.86
C ILE A 176 8.02 4.08 12.93
N ALA A 177 7.56 5.32 12.76
CA ALA A 177 7.79 6.38 13.76
C ALA A 177 7.21 6.02 15.13
N THR A 178 5.99 5.51 15.19
CA THR A 178 5.33 5.05 16.42
C THR A 178 6.11 3.92 17.08
N ALA A 179 6.63 2.96 16.31
CA ALA A 179 7.42 1.86 16.84
C ALA A 179 8.73 2.36 17.48
N LEU A 180 9.40 3.33 16.87
CA LEU A 180 10.61 3.96 17.43
C LEU A 180 10.30 4.72 18.73
N MET A 181 9.17 5.42 18.78
CA MET A 181 8.71 6.07 20.00
C MET A 181 8.42 5.05 21.11
N GLY A 182 7.72 3.96 20.79
CA GLY A 182 7.39 2.90 21.75
C GLY A 182 8.63 2.20 22.29
N ILE A 183 9.61 1.92 21.43
CA ILE A 183 10.94 1.41 21.83
C ILE A 183 11.61 2.39 22.80
N THR A 184 11.63 3.68 22.45
CA THR A 184 12.27 4.72 23.26
C THR A 184 11.61 4.84 24.64
N GLU A 185 10.27 4.90 24.69
CA GLU A 185 9.51 4.91 25.94
C GLU A 185 9.82 3.68 26.79
N LYS A 186 9.77 2.47 26.19
CA LYS A 186 10.02 1.22 26.92
C LYS A 186 11.45 1.15 27.47
N LEU A 187 12.46 1.56 26.72
CA LEU A 187 13.85 1.59 27.20
C LEU A 187 14.02 2.56 28.37
N ILE A 188 13.43 3.75 28.28
CA ILE A 188 13.50 4.75 29.37
C ILE A 188 12.81 4.22 30.63
N PHE A 189 11.66 3.55 30.49
CA PHE A 189 10.90 3.06 31.64
C PHE A 189 11.53 1.83 32.30
N SER A 190 12.10 0.92 31.51
CA SER A 190 12.62 -0.34 32.03
C SER A 190 14.08 -0.27 32.47
N LEU A 191 14.94 0.50 31.79
CA LEU A 191 16.36 0.58 32.11
C LEU A 191 16.64 1.67 33.16
N LYS A 192 16.43 1.31 34.42
CA LYS A 192 16.73 2.18 35.57
C LYS A 192 18.09 1.89 36.19
N ASN A 193 18.47 0.62 36.33
CA ASN A 193 19.73 0.18 36.94
C ASN A 193 20.27 -1.08 36.22
N PRO A 194 21.30 -0.97 35.35
CA PRO A 194 21.93 0.28 34.90
C PRO A 194 20.94 1.17 34.10
N PRO A 195 21.06 2.52 34.21
CA PRO A 195 20.17 3.43 33.51
C PRO A 195 20.42 3.45 32.00
N TYR A 196 19.40 3.75 31.20
CA TYR A 196 19.50 3.77 29.73
C TYR A 196 20.70 4.56 29.19
N LYS A 197 20.99 5.75 29.76
CA LYS A 197 22.13 6.61 29.38
C LYS A 197 23.51 5.95 29.56
N ALA A 198 23.62 4.94 30.41
CA ALA A 198 24.86 4.18 30.58
C ALA A 198 25.09 3.17 29.43
N SER A 199 24.17 3.11 28.46
CA SER A 199 24.24 2.22 27.29
C SER A 199 24.49 0.75 27.65
N PRO A 200 23.67 0.16 28.55
CA PRO A 200 23.80 -1.28 28.84
C PRO A 200 23.58 -2.13 27.58
N PRO A 201 23.98 -3.41 27.58
CA PRO A 201 23.87 -4.27 26.40
C PRO A 201 22.47 -4.30 25.78
N GLU A 202 21.42 -4.33 26.62
CA GLU A 202 20.03 -4.25 26.15
C GLU A 202 19.74 -2.94 25.40
N ALA A 203 20.21 -1.80 25.90
CA ALA A 203 20.03 -0.50 25.27
C ALA A 203 20.63 -0.47 23.86
N THR A 204 21.89 -0.91 23.73
CA THR A 204 22.57 -0.96 22.43
C THR A 204 21.87 -1.91 21.48
N PHE A 205 21.49 -3.10 21.96
CA PHE A 205 20.79 -4.10 21.16
C PHE A 205 19.45 -3.59 20.59
N VAL A 206 18.64 -2.97 21.44
CA VAL A 206 17.31 -2.48 21.04
C VAL A 206 17.41 -1.18 20.22
N ASN A 207 18.46 -0.36 20.42
CA ASN A 207 18.76 0.74 19.52
C ASN A 207 19.15 0.24 18.11
N CYS A 208 19.92 -0.84 18.02
CA CYS A 208 20.18 -1.50 16.73
C CYS A 208 18.88 -2.01 16.08
N LEU A 209 17.95 -2.60 16.86
CA LEU A 209 16.62 -2.94 16.36
C LEU A 209 15.91 -1.71 15.77
N GLY A 210 15.90 -0.58 16.48
CA GLY A 210 15.33 0.67 15.98
C GLY A 210 15.92 1.12 14.63
N LEU A 211 17.25 1.07 14.49
CA LEU A 211 17.93 1.38 13.22
C LEU A 211 17.52 0.42 12.09
N LEU A 212 17.40 -0.88 12.39
CA LEU A 212 16.96 -1.88 11.42
C LEU A 212 15.52 -1.62 10.96
N LEU A 213 14.61 -1.18 11.84
CA LEU A 213 13.25 -0.78 11.46
C LEU A 213 13.26 0.40 10.48
N VAL A 214 14.11 1.40 10.71
CA VAL A 214 14.27 2.54 9.80
C VAL A 214 14.80 2.10 8.44
N ILE A 215 15.84 1.25 8.42
CA ILE A 215 16.43 0.71 7.18
C ILE A 215 15.39 -0.10 6.40
N PHE A 216 14.65 -0.98 7.08
CA PHE A 216 13.58 -1.76 6.47
C PHE A 216 12.49 -0.85 5.88
N GLY A 217 12.03 0.15 6.65
CA GLY A 217 11.05 1.12 6.19
C GLY A 217 11.51 1.87 4.94
N ALA A 218 12.76 2.34 4.93
CA ALA A 218 13.35 3.04 3.79
C ALA A 218 13.45 2.15 2.55
N LEU A 219 13.85 0.88 2.69
CA LEU A 219 13.90 -0.08 1.58
C LEU A 219 12.51 -0.31 0.97
N VAL A 220 11.50 -0.57 1.81
CA VAL A 220 10.12 -0.78 1.38
C VAL A 220 9.58 0.47 0.65
N LEU A 221 9.73 1.66 1.23
CA LEU A 221 9.27 2.92 0.62
C LEU A 221 10.00 3.22 -0.70
N TRP A 222 11.31 2.96 -0.77
CA TRP A 222 12.08 3.10 -2.00
C TRP A 222 11.57 2.17 -3.09
N MET A 223 11.35 0.89 -2.79
CA MET A 223 10.78 -0.06 -3.73
C MET A 223 9.35 0.33 -4.14
N ALA A 224 8.55 0.79 -3.18
CA ALA A 224 7.17 1.19 -3.36
C ALA A 224 7.00 2.46 -4.21
N SER A 225 8.04 3.26 -4.39
CA SER A 225 8.00 4.53 -5.15
C SER A 225 8.58 4.42 -6.57
N ARG A 226 9.24 3.32 -6.95
CA ARG A 226 9.82 3.18 -8.31
C ARG A 226 8.74 3.03 -9.40
N PRO A 227 8.65 3.94 -10.38
CA PRO A 227 7.64 3.83 -11.44
C PRO A 227 7.82 2.59 -12.33
N HIS A 228 9.06 2.24 -12.66
CA HIS A 228 9.38 1.10 -13.54
C HIS A 228 9.19 -0.28 -12.89
N TRP A 229 9.00 -0.34 -11.56
CA TRP A 229 8.62 -1.58 -10.85
C TRP A 229 7.12 -1.68 -10.58
N LYS A 230 6.32 -0.71 -11.04
CA LYS A 230 4.86 -0.78 -10.91
C LYS A 230 4.35 -1.92 -11.78
N ARG A 231 3.42 -2.73 -11.26
CA ARG A 231 2.76 -3.78 -12.03
C ARG A 231 2.21 -3.19 -13.35
N PRO A 232 2.50 -3.79 -14.51
CA PRO A 232 1.95 -3.36 -15.78
C PRO A 232 0.41 -3.34 -15.73
N PRO A 233 -0.25 -2.33 -16.34
CA PRO A 233 -1.70 -2.35 -16.48
C PRO A 233 -2.12 -3.59 -17.28
N GLU A 234 -3.27 -4.17 -16.94
CA GLU A 234 -3.86 -5.22 -17.76
C GLU A 234 -4.10 -4.63 -19.16
N GLN A 235 -3.48 -5.22 -20.18
CA GLN A 235 -3.89 -4.96 -21.55
C GLN A 235 -5.33 -5.45 -21.65
N ASN A 236 -6.28 -4.54 -21.85
CA ASN A 236 -7.67 -4.89 -22.06
C ASN A 236 -7.73 -5.99 -23.13
N ALA A 237 -8.11 -7.20 -22.74
CA ALA A 237 -8.45 -8.23 -23.69
C ALA A 237 -9.60 -7.66 -24.54
N LYS A 238 -9.32 -7.52 -25.85
CA LYS A 238 -10.19 -6.98 -26.90
C LYS A 238 -10.29 -5.44 -26.94
N VAL A 239 -9.34 -4.83 -27.65
CA VAL A 239 -9.79 -4.03 -28.81
C VAL A 239 -10.64 -4.99 -29.63
N LEU A 240 -11.97 -4.83 -29.63
CA LEU A 240 -12.80 -5.37 -30.70
C LEU A 240 -12.20 -4.79 -31.99
N ARG A 241 -11.35 -5.56 -32.67
CA ARG A 241 -11.21 -5.40 -34.11
C ARG A 241 -12.57 -5.83 -34.67
N PRO A 242 -13.29 -4.98 -35.40
CA PRO A 242 -14.33 -5.48 -36.28
C PRO A 242 -13.62 -6.37 -37.30
N ILE A 243 -13.76 -7.70 -37.14
CA ILE A 243 -13.39 -8.64 -38.19
C ILE A 243 -14.52 -8.57 -39.22
N GLY A 244 -14.18 -8.14 -40.43
CA GLY A 244 -15.03 -8.35 -41.61
C GLY A 244 -15.35 -7.10 -42.42
N GLY A 245 -14.36 -6.49 -43.07
CA GLY A 245 -14.60 -5.77 -44.31
C GLY A 245 -14.25 -6.71 -45.47
N PRO A 246 -15.14 -7.03 -46.42
CA PRO A 246 -14.78 -7.83 -47.58
C PRO A 246 -13.88 -7.02 -48.53
N PRO A 247 -12.93 -7.64 -49.24
CA PRO A 247 -12.17 -6.98 -50.29
C PRO A 247 -13.10 -6.66 -51.47
N GLY A 248 -13.02 -5.42 -51.96
CA GLY A 248 -13.76 -5.00 -53.14
C GLY A 248 -13.25 -5.63 -54.44
N GLY A 249 -14.16 -5.72 -55.40
CA GLY A 249 -13.88 -5.95 -56.81
C GLY A 249 -14.91 -6.87 -57.47
N THR A 250 -15.90 -6.31 -58.17
CA THR A 250 -16.15 -6.50 -59.62
C THR A 250 -17.39 -5.68 -60.00
N GLU A 251 -17.31 -5.02 -61.16
CA GLU A 251 -18.27 -4.12 -61.79
C GLU A 251 -19.63 -4.78 -62.10
N ALA A 252 -20.73 -4.01 -62.02
CA ALA A 252 -21.85 -4.08 -62.95
C ALA A 252 -22.75 -2.85 -62.82
N GLU A 253 -22.99 -2.24 -63.96
CA GLU A 253 -23.82 -1.07 -64.27
C GLU A 253 -25.34 -1.38 -64.16
N SER A 254 -26.15 -0.45 -63.63
CA SER A 254 -27.52 -0.17 -64.10
C SER A 254 -28.21 0.99 -63.34
N THR A 255 -28.40 2.09 -64.07
CA THR A 255 -29.65 2.83 -64.32
C THR A 255 -30.56 3.28 -63.16
N MET A 256 -30.70 4.63 -63.04
CA MET A 256 -31.93 5.43 -62.70
C MET A 256 -32.56 5.18 -61.30
N THR A 257 -33.02 6.13 -60.48
CA THR A 257 -33.58 7.48 -60.67
C THR A 257 -33.81 8.10 -59.27
N ASP A 258 -33.71 9.43 -59.20
CA ASP A 258 -34.48 10.40 -58.38
C ASP A 258 -34.45 10.44 -56.84
N GLY A 259 -34.37 11.68 -56.31
CA GLY A 259 -35.03 12.07 -55.06
C GLY A 259 -34.17 12.55 -53.87
N SER A 260 -34.15 13.89 -53.69
CA SER A 260 -34.05 14.62 -52.41
C SER A 260 -32.69 14.76 -51.71
N SER A 261 -32.02 15.89 -51.97
CA SER A 261 -30.93 16.44 -51.15
C SER A 261 -31.40 17.70 -50.43
N ALA A 262 -31.82 17.58 -49.16
CA ALA A 262 -32.08 18.76 -48.31
C ALA A 262 -31.70 18.60 -46.82
N ASP A 263 -31.39 17.40 -46.31
CA ASP A 263 -31.35 17.19 -44.84
C ASP A 263 -29.94 16.98 -44.24
N LYS A 264 -28.88 17.04 -45.04
CA LYS A 264 -27.49 16.80 -44.56
C LYS A 264 -26.65 18.06 -44.31
N SER A 265 -27.08 19.22 -44.82
CA SER A 265 -26.35 20.48 -44.64
C SER A 265 -26.57 21.10 -43.26
N GLU A 266 -27.79 21.05 -42.72
CA GLU A 266 -28.11 21.70 -41.43
C GLU A 266 -27.50 20.99 -40.22
N LEU A 267 -27.49 19.64 -40.21
CA LEU A 267 -26.87 18.84 -39.15
C LEU A 267 -25.35 19.05 -39.06
N ARG A 268 -24.69 19.30 -40.19
CA ARG A 268 -23.23 19.49 -40.23
C ARG A 268 -22.83 20.88 -39.71
N ILE A 269 -23.62 21.91 -40.04
CA ILE A 269 -23.41 23.30 -39.57
C ILE A 269 -23.58 23.40 -38.06
N ASN A 270 -24.58 22.73 -37.48
CA ASN A 270 -24.78 22.72 -36.02
C ASN A 270 -23.62 22.04 -35.27
N SER A 271 -23.02 20.99 -35.84
CA SER A 271 -21.91 20.28 -35.20
C SER A 271 -20.60 21.09 -35.16
N GLU A 272 -20.34 21.91 -36.18
CA GLU A 272 -19.15 22.76 -36.24
C GLU A 272 -19.28 24.00 -35.35
N ALA A 273 -20.50 24.57 -35.26
CA ALA A 273 -20.79 25.66 -34.33
C ALA A 273 -20.62 25.21 -32.86
N ALA A 274 -21.14 24.03 -32.50
CA ALA A 274 -20.96 23.45 -31.18
C ALA A 274 -19.48 23.19 -30.86
N ARG A 275 -18.71 22.64 -31.82
CA ARG A 275 -17.28 22.36 -31.66
C ARG A 275 -16.44 23.63 -31.47
N LYS A 276 -16.77 24.73 -32.17
CA LYS A 276 -16.08 26.02 -32.00
C LYS A 276 -16.40 26.69 -30.66
N GLN A 277 -17.58 26.45 -30.09
CA GLN A 277 -17.96 26.99 -28.79
C GLN A 277 -17.25 26.25 -27.63
N THR A 278 -17.06 24.92 -27.75
CA THR A 278 -16.30 24.15 -26.76
C THR A 278 -14.81 24.53 -26.74
N LEU A 279 -14.21 24.79 -27.90
CA LEU A 279 -12.81 25.23 -28.00
C LEU A 279 -12.55 26.61 -27.38
N LYS A 280 -13.51 27.54 -27.49
CA LYS A 280 -13.38 28.88 -26.87
C LYS A 280 -13.49 28.86 -25.34
N LEU A 281 -14.18 27.87 -24.75
CA LEU A 281 -14.28 27.72 -23.30
C LEU A 281 -13.00 27.15 -22.67
N ASP A 282 -12.30 26.25 -23.38
CA ASP A 282 -11.01 25.70 -22.92
C ASP A 282 -9.88 26.75 -22.93
N GLU A 283 -9.83 27.63 -23.94
CA GLU A 283 -8.84 28.72 -23.98
C GLU A 283 -9.11 29.81 -22.93
N ALA A 284 -10.37 30.05 -22.54
CA ALA A 284 -10.70 30.98 -21.47
C ALA A 284 -10.36 30.42 -20.07
N GLY A 285 -10.50 29.10 -19.87
CA GLY A 285 -10.13 28.42 -18.62
C GLY A 285 -8.63 28.37 -18.37
N GLN A 286 -7.82 28.23 -19.43
CA GLN A 286 -6.35 28.19 -19.33
C GLN A 286 -5.70 29.56 -19.09
N ARG A 287 -6.40 30.68 -19.31
CA ARG A 287 -5.87 32.03 -19.02
C ARG A 287 -6.17 32.55 -17.61
N SER A 288 -6.99 31.84 -16.83
CA SER A 288 -7.38 32.27 -15.47
C SER A 288 -6.64 31.53 -14.35
N THR A 289 -5.60 30.77 -14.67
CA THR A 289 -4.70 30.11 -13.70
C THR A 289 -3.24 30.38 -14.06
N MET A 290 -2.84 31.64 -13.88
CA MET A 290 -1.47 32.00 -13.48
C MET A 290 -1.57 32.86 -12.22
#